data_AF-A0A0C3JQY4-F1
#
_entry.id   AF-A0A0C3JQY4-F1
#
_cell.length_a   1.000
_cell.length_b   1.000
_cell.length_c   1.000
_cell.angle_alpha   90.00
_cell.angle_beta   90.00
_cell.angle_gamma   90.00
#
_symmetry.space_group_name_H-M   'P 1'
#
loop_
_entity.id
_entity.type
_entity.pdbx_description
1 polymer ?
#
loop_
_entity_poly.entity_id
_entity_poly.type
_entity_poly.pdbx_seq_one_letter_code
_entity_poly.pdbx_strand_id
1 'polypeptide(L)' 'IVDITTPPTGGLNLFNLYVALSRSSGQDTIRLLHEFDNKVFQASHSPELLAEDDRLDGLDLRTKHWWEEISARV' A
#
# COMPACT_ATOMS: atom_id res chain seq x y z
N ILE A 1 -3.63 17.66 2.85
CA ILE A 1 -4.14 17.94 1.49
C ILE A 1 -3.19 17.24 0.53
N VAL A 2 -3.72 16.45 -0.40
CA VAL A 2 -2.97 15.62 -1.35
C VAL A 2 -3.35 16.08 -2.76
N ASP A 3 -2.36 16.38 -3.58
CA ASP A 3 -2.55 16.62 -5.01
C ASP A 3 -2.33 15.31 -5.76
N ILE A 4 -3.38 14.85 -6.43
CA ILE A 4 -3.39 13.60 -7.23
C ILE A 4 -3.78 13.89 -8.68
N THR A 5 -3.52 15.12 -9.14
CA THR A 5 -3.69 15.47 -10.55
C THR A 5 -2.62 14.75 -11.37
N THR A 6 -2.99 14.21 -12.54
CA THR A 6 -2.02 13.58 -13.44
C THR A 6 -0.94 14.60 -13.83
N PRO A 7 0.35 14.33 -13.55
CA PRO A 7 1.42 15.26 -13.88
C PRO A 7 1.54 15.46 -15.40
N PRO A 8 2.07 16.60 -15.88
CA PRO A 8 2.34 16.82 -17.30
C PRO A 8 3.30 15.78 -17.90
N THR A 9 4.18 15.20 -17.09
CA THR A 9 5.14 14.16 -17.46
C THR A 9 5.23 13.11 -16.35
N GLY A 10 5.26 11.82 -16.73
CA GLY A 10 5.23 10.72 -15.75
C GLY A 10 3.82 10.53 -15.20
N GLY A 11 3.11 9.51 -15.69
CA GLY A 11 1.71 9.29 -15.34
C GLY A 11 1.47 9.00 -13.85
N LEU A 12 0.21 9.13 -13.44
CA LEU A 12 -0.25 8.72 -12.12
C LEU A 12 -0.59 7.22 -12.13
N ASN A 13 -0.13 6.46 -11.14
CA ASN A 13 -0.40 5.04 -10.99
C ASN A 13 -0.75 4.70 -9.52
N LEU A 14 -1.18 3.45 -9.27
CA LEU A 14 -1.54 2.98 -7.93
C LEU A 14 -0.42 3.14 -6.90
N PHE A 15 0.83 2.96 -7.30
CA PHE A 15 1.98 3.10 -6.40
C PHE A 15 2.15 4.55 -5.93
N ASN A 16 2.13 5.51 -6.85
CA ASN A 16 2.22 6.93 -6.54
C ASN A 16 1.08 7.36 -5.61
N LEU A 17 -0.13 6.86 -5.87
CA LEU A 17 -1.32 7.13 -5.09
C LEU A 17 -1.21 6.55 -3.67
N TYR A 18 -0.80 5.28 -3.54
CA TYR A 18 -0.54 4.66 -2.24
C TYR A 18 0.48 5.46 -1.41
N VAL A 19 1.59 5.87 -2.01
CA VAL A 19 2.62 6.69 -1.34
C VAL A 19 2.07 8.05 -0.91
N ALA A 20 1.25 8.69 -1.75
CA ALA A 20 0.66 9.98 -1.43
C ALA A 20 -0.35 9.89 -0.28
N LEU A 21 -1.19 8.85 -0.27
CA LEU A 21 -2.22 8.65 0.76
C LEU A 21 -1.64 8.15 2.09
N SER A 22 -0.65 7.25 2.07
CA SER A 22 0.00 6.70 3.27
C SER A 22 0.75 7.75 4.10
N ARG A 23 1.06 8.91 3.53
CA ARG A 23 1.64 10.06 4.25
C ARG A 23 0.63 10.83 5.09
N SER A 24 -0.66 10.53 4.97
CA SER A 24 -1.72 11.17 5.76
C SER A 24 -1.94 10.40 7.06
N SER A 25 -2.31 11.08 8.15
CA SER A 25 -2.49 10.49 9.49
C SER A 25 -3.78 9.69 9.66
N GLY A 26 -4.45 9.31 8.56
CA GLY A 26 -5.74 8.62 8.56
C GLY A 26 -6.72 9.25 7.56
N GLN A 27 -7.76 8.50 7.20
CA GLN A 27 -8.74 8.88 6.17
C GLN A 27 -9.38 10.24 6.44
N ASP A 28 -9.73 10.53 7.70
CA ASP A 28 -10.37 11.79 8.12
C ASP A 28 -9.50 13.04 7.86
N THR A 29 -8.18 12.84 7.71
CA THR A 29 -7.22 13.91 7.44
C THR A 29 -6.92 14.10 5.96
N ILE A 30 -7.36 13.15 5.11
CA ILE A 30 -7.14 13.19 3.67
C ILE A 30 -8.10 14.21 3.06
N ARG A 31 -7.52 15.16 2.33
CA ARG A 31 -8.25 16.15 1.54
C ARG A 31 -7.62 16.20 0.17
N LEU A 32 -8.40 16.05 -0.88
CA LEU A 32 -7.90 16.06 -2.26
C LEU A 32 -7.92 17.50 -2.78
N LEU A 33 -6.85 17.92 -3.45
CA LEU A 33 -6.72 19.30 -3.95
C LEU A 33 -7.54 19.54 -5.23
N HIS A 34 -7.69 18.52 -6.08
CA HIS A 34 -8.40 18.58 -7.36
C HIS A 34 -9.26 17.32 -7.57
N GLU A 35 -10.15 17.37 -8.57
CA GLU A 35 -10.79 16.17 -9.10
C GLU A 35 -9.74 15.21 -9.69
N PHE A 36 -10.02 13.92 -9.60
CA PHE A 36 -9.11 12.87 -10.04
C PHE A 36 -9.82 11.90 -10.98
N ASP A 37 -9.06 11.22 -11.83
CA ASP A 37 -9.61 10.17 -12.68
C ASP A 37 -9.85 8.89 -11.86
N ASN A 38 -11.13 8.56 -11.66
CA ASN A 38 -11.56 7.34 -10.97
C ASN A 38 -10.94 6.06 -11.55
N LYS A 39 -10.56 6.05 -12.84
CA LYS A 39 -9.92 4.89 -13.47
C LYS A 39 -8.59 4.52 -12.82
N VAL A 40 -7.89 5.49 -12.22
CA VAL A 40 -6.61 5.24 -11.53
C VAL A 40 -6.81 4.33 -10.32
N PHE A 41 -7.93 4.46 -9.60
CA PHE A 41 -8.29 3.61 -8.47
C PHE A 41 -8.91 2.27 -8.90
N GLN A 42 -9.30 2.12 -10.17
CA GLN A 42 -9.85 0.89 -10.74
C GLN A 42 -8.79 0.05 -11.47
N ALA A 43 -7.53 0.51 -11.48
CA ALA A 43 -6.43 -0.25 -12.07
C ALA A 43 -6.23 -1.57 -11.31
N SER A 44 -5.83 -2.62 -12.03
CA SER A 44 -5.44 -3.88 -11.41
C SER A 44 -4.14 -3.71 -10.63
N HIS A 45 -4.02 -4.39 -9.50
CA HIS A 45 -2.75 -4.56 -8.80
C HIS A 45 -1.76 -5.34 -9.67
N SER A 46 -0.46 -5.09 -9.49
CA SER A 46 0.59 -5.87 -10.13
C SER A 46 0.59 -7.29 -9.56
N PRO A 47 0.48 -8.34 -10.40
CA PRO A 47 0.53 -9.72 -9.96
C PRO A 47 1.82 -10.06 -9.21
N GLU A 48 2.94 -9.46 -9.61
CA GLU A 48 4.24 -9.65 -8.97
C GLU A 48 4.26 -9.11 -7.54
N LEU A 49 3.64 -7.94 -7.31
CA LEU A 49 3.51 -7.38 -5.96
C LEU A 49 2.57 -8.20 -5.09
N LEU A 50 1.46 -8.71 -5.64
CA LEU A 50 0.54 -9.58 -4.90
C LEU A 50 1.21 -10.89 -4.48
N ALA A 51 1.95 -11.53 -5.40
CA ALA A 51 2.67 -12.76 -5.09
C ALA A 51 3.79 -12.54 -4.05
N GLU A 52 4.41 -11.36 -4.06
CA GLU A 52 5.39 -10.99 -3.04
C GLU A 52 4.75 -10.74 -1.67
N ASP A 53 3.56 -10.12 -1.63
CA ASP A 53 2.79 -9.92 -0.39
C ASP A 53 2.43 -11.27 0.25
N ASP A 54 1.90 -12.21 -0.54
CA ASP A 54 1.59 -13.59 -0.08
C ASP A 54 2.85 -14.30 0.48
N ARG A 55 4.00 -14.10 -0.16
CA ARG A 55 5.27 -14.68 0.25
C ARG A 55 5.73 -14.10 1.59
N LEU A 56 5.57 -12.79 1.79
CA LEU A 56 5.93 -12.08 3.02
C LEU A 56 5.02 -12.48 4.18
N ASP A 57 3.71 -12.60 3.95
CA ASP A 57 2.76 -13.10 4.95
C ASP A 57 3.11 -14.51 5.43
N GLY A 58 3.47 -15.39 4.48
CA GLY A 58 3.94 -16.73 4.81
C GLY A 58 5.24 -16.73 5.64
N LEU A 59 6.14 -15.76 5.42
CA LEU A 59 7.35 -15.60 6.22
C LEU A 59 7.04 -15.07 7.62
N ASP A 60 6.19 -14.05 7.74
CA ASP A 60 5.78 -13.46 9.02
C ASP A 60 5.13 -14.50 9.92
N LEU A 61 4.22 -15.32 9.39
CA LEU A 61 3.58 -16.40 10.14
C LEU A 61 4.58 -17.42 10.68
N ARG A 62 5.56 -17.82 9.85
CA ARG A 62 6.62 -18.76 10.29
C ARG A 62 7.49 -18.14 11.38
N THR A 63 7.85 -16.87 11.23
CA THR A 63 8.65 -16.16 12.23
C THR A 63 7.88 -16.03 13.55
N LYS A 64 6.58 -15.73 13.52
CA LYS A 64 5.72 -15.68 14.71
C LYS A 64 5.64 -17.03 15.42
N HIS A 65 5.35 -18.11 14.70
CA HIS A 65 5.27 -19.45 15.27
C HIS A 65 6.60 -19.89 15.90
N TRP A 66 7.71 -19.65 15.20
CA TRP A 66 9.04 -19.91 15.74
C TRP A 66 9.29 -19.10 17.03
N TRP A 67 8.84 -17.84 17.07
CA TRP A 67 9.03 -17.01 18.25
C TRP A 67 8.23 -17.49 19.45
N GLU A 68 6.99 -17.91 19.22
CA GLU A 68 6.11 -18.49 20.25
C GLU A 68 6.72 -19.76 20.83
N GLU A 69 7.26 -20.65 20.00
CA GLU A 69 7.93 -21.87 20.45
C GLU A 69 9.14 -21.60 21.34
N ILE A 70 9.97 -20.61 21.00
CA ILE A 70 11.13 -20.26 21.82
C ILE A 70 10.67 -19.57 23.11
N SER A 71 9.73 -18.65 23.02
CA SER A 71 9.22 -17.90 24.18
C SER A 71 8.52 -18.82 25.19
N ALA A 72 7.91 -19.91 24.73
CA ALA A 72 7.29 -20.93 25.60
C ALA A 72 8.31 -21.87 26.29
N ARG A 73 9.59 -21.86 25.86
CA ARG A 73 10.67 -22.68 26.43
C ARG A 73 11.53 -21.93 27.46
N VAL A 74 11.29 -20.64 27.65
CA VAL A 74 11.96 -19.75 28.62
C VAL A 74 11.05 -19.54 29.82
#